data_AF-A0A7Y2KZ94-F1
#
_entry.id   AF-A0A7Y2KZ94-F1
#
_cell.length_a   1.000
_cell.length_b   1.000
_cell.length_c   1.000
_cell.angle_alpha   90.00
_cell.angle_beta   90.00
_cell.angle_gamma   90.00
#
_symmetry.space_group_name_H-M   'P 1'
#
loop_
_entity.id
_entity.type
_entity.pdbx_description
1 polymer ?
#
loop_
_entity_poly.entity_id
_entity_poly.type
_entity_poly.pdbx_seq_one_letter_code
_entity_poly.pdbx_strand_id
1 'polypeptide(L)'
;MNKVSILKEWSPEKLGPSRALVHTLRYKYLMGVGTDLSPLLSRPAEEVFKTWDVISASLVDLGRMQGASADSDAETMAFGELALVLDVPIQNILGTHAYDVSFPNHIGTQPGRNGSTQVTNSYALVDAIYSGVTKNPGKKVAGGFNQLCTPMELLGRTARVMSNHNEVLLVGRPHINIYQGLGVTSPIKVREVWVLSKTQDLNRKAFLVSKAQQIMAINKIAGSPKIIL
;
A
#
# COMPACT_ATOMS: atom_id res chain seq x y z
N MET A 1 1.06 21.58 13.46
CA MET A 1 -0.19 20.78 13.44
C MET A 1 0.08 19.48 14.21
N ASN A 2 -0.85 18.99 15.05
CA ASN A 2 -0.63 17.72 15.76
C ASN A 2 -0.93 16.53 14.82
N LYS A 3 -0.45 15.33 15.18
CA LYS A 3 -0.60 14.14 14.32
C LYS A 3 -2.07 13.81 14.00
N VAL A 4 -2.95 13.95 14.98
CA VAL A 4 -4.39 13.68 14.81
C VAL A 4 -5.04 14.66 13.81
N SER A 5 -4.69 15.95 13.84
CA SER A 5 -5.22 16.90 12.85
C SER A 5 -4.68 16.65 11.45
N ILE A 6 -3.42 16.24 11.29
CA ILE A 6 -2.88 15.80 10.00
C ILE A 6 -3.66 14.58 9.48
N LEU A 7 -3.88 13.56 10.33
CA LEU A 7 -4.59 12.34 9.97
C LEU A 7 -6.05 12.59 9.56
N LYS A 8 -6.71 13.59 10.16
CA LYS A 8 -8.06 13.96 9.74
C LYS A 8 -8.12 14.42 8.28
N GLU A 9 -7.04 14.99 7.72
CA GLU A 9 -6.95 15.34 6.29
C GLU A 9 -6.94 14.12 5.36
N TRP A 10 -6.67 12.92 5.89
CA TRP A 10 -6.69 11.66 5.16
C TRP A 10 -8.07 10.99 5.12
N SER A 11 -9.12 11.60 5.69
CA SER A 11 -10.45 11.03 5.60
C SER A 11 -10.94 10.97 4.15
N PRO A 12 -11.74 9.96 3.76
CA PRO A 12 -12.27 9.86 2.40
C PRO A 12 -12.96 11.13 1.91
N GLU A 13 -13.69 11.81 2.79
CA GLU A 13 -14.37 13.08 2.53
C GLU A 13 -13.40 14.20 2.11
N LYS A 14 -12.22 14.27 2.72
CA LYS A 14 -11.22 15.32 2.46
C LYS A 14 -10.27 15.00 1.32
N LEU A 15 -9.99 13.71 1.08
CA LEU A 15 -9.23 13.28 -0.09
C LEU A 15 -9.94 13.68 -1.40
N GLY A 16 -11.28 13.64 -1.38
CA GLY A 16 -12.12 13.89 -2.53
C GLY A 16 -12.16 12.71 -3.50
N PRO A 17 -13.01 12.78 -4.55
CA PRO A 17 -13.25 11.66 -5.46
C PRO A 17 -12.06 11.34 -6.37
N SER A 18 -11.12 12.29 -6.54
CA SER A 18 -9.99 12.14 -7.44
C SER A 18 -8.76 11.55 -6.77
N ARG A 19 -8.79 11.16 -5.49
CA ARG A 19 -7.60 10.63 -4.80
C ARG A 19 -7.91 9.37 -4.04
N ALA A 20 -6.93 8.48 -4.01
CA ALA A 20 -7.06 7.19 -3.34
C ALA A 20 -5.74 6.69 -2.79
N LEU A 21 -5.82 5.92 -1.72
CA LEU A 21 -4.73 5.03 -1.31
C LEU A 21 -4.84 3.73 -2.10
N VAL A 22 -3.76 3.31 -2.73
CA VAL A 22 -3.70 2.06 -3.49
C VAL A 22 -2.58 1.17 -2.99
N HIS A 23 -2.88 -0.10 -2.75
CA HIS A 23 -1.86 -1.14 -2.63
C HIS A 23 -1.73 -1.85 -3.97
N THR A 24 -0.51 -2.08 -4.44
CA THR A 24 -0.29 -2.59 -5.80
C THR A 24 0.33 -3.98 -5.82
N LEU A 25 -0.15 -4.81 -6.74
CA LEU A 25 0.41 -6.13 -7.03
C LEU A 25 1.15 -6.12 -8.34
N ARG A 26 2.35 -6.68 -8.31
CA ARG A 26 3.16 -6.86 -9.52
C ARG A 26 2.83 -8.17 -10.23
N TYR A 27 2.95 -8.15 -11.56
CA TYR A 27 2.73 -9.33 -12.42
C TYR A 27 3.40 -10.62 -11.91
N LYS A 28 4.65 -10.54 -11.44
CA LYS A 28 5.37 -11.71 -10.88
C LYS A 28 4.67 -12.36 -9.68
N TYR A 29 4.04 -11.57 -8.80
CA TYR A 29 3.30 -12.07 -7.63
C TYR A 29 1.93 -12.64 -8.01
N LEU A 30 1.43 -12.32 -9.20
CA LEU A 30 0.20 -12.88 -9.75
C LEU A 30 0.44 -14.22 -10.46
N MET A 31 1.65 -14.42 -10.97
CA MET A 31 2.05 -15.67 -11.61
C MET A 31 2.76 -16.66 -10.68
N GLY A 32 3.32 -16.20 -9.56
CA GLY A 32 4.15 -17.03 -8.69
C GLY A 32 5.53 -17.34 -9.29
N VAL A 33 6.03 -16.47 -10.18
CA VAL A 33 7.33 -16.67 -10.83
C VAL A 33 8.44 -16.11 -9.94
N GLY A 34 9.25 -16.99 -9.36
CA GLY A 34 10.35 -16.62 -8.46
C GLY A 34 9.90 -16.05 -7.12
N THR A 35 8.64 -16.27 -6.74
CA THR A 35 8.00 -15.81 -5.50
C THR A 35 6.72 -16.59 -5.26
N ASP A 36 6.22 -16.63 -4.03
CA ASP A 36 4.89 -17.18 -3.76
C ASP A 36 3.78 -16.33 -4.42
N LEU A 37 2.69 -16.99 -4.77
CA LEU A 37 1.47 -16.33 -5.25
C LEU A 37 0.93 -15.40 -4.16
N SER A 38 0.46 -14.23 -4.57
CA SER A 38 -0.16 -13.29 -3.64
C SER A 38 -1.36 -13.94 -2.93
N PRO A 39 -1.43 -13.91 -1.58
CA PRO A 39 -2.57 -14.46 -0.84
C PRO A 39 -3.88 -13.73 -1.17
N LEU A 40 -3.80 -12.51 -1.71
CA LEU A 40 -4.93 -11.72 -2.20
C LEU A 40 -5.67 -12.39 -3.39
N LEU A 41 -5.07 -13.40 -4.03
CA LEU A 41 -5.72 -14.20 -5.07
C LEU A 41 -6.55 -15.36 -4.53
N SER A 42 -6.52 -15.61 -3.23
CA SER A 42 -7.19 -16.78 -2.62
C SER A 42 -8.05 -16.45 -1.41
N ARG A 43 -7.84 -15.28 -0.78
CA ARG A 43 -8.51 -14.88 0.46
C ARG A 43 -8.97 -13.42 0.37
N PRO A 44 -10.07 -13.06 1.06
CA PRO A 44 -10.50 -11.67 1.18
C PRO A 44 -9.35 -10.78 1.64
N ALA A 45 -9.17 -9.64 0.99
CA ALA A 45 -8.06 -8.74 1.24
C ALA A 45 -8.06 -8.23 2.67
N GLU A 46 -9.25 -7.95 3.22
CA GLU A 46 -9.42 -7.57 4.62
C GLU A 46 -8.82 -8.62 5.58
N GLU A 47 -9.01 -9.91 5.31
CA GLU A 47 -8.48 -11.00 6.12
C GLU A 47 -6.99 -11.23 5.93
N VAL A 48 -6.46 -10.91 4.75
CA VAL A 48 -5.02 -10.94 4.49
C VAL A 48 -4.33 -9.78 5.21
N PHE A 49 -4.81 -8.55 5.05
CA PHE A 49 -4.19 -7.37 5.64
C PHE A 49 -4.17 -7.42 7.16
N LYS A 50 -5.17 -8.02 7.83
CA LYS A 50 -5.16 -8.26 9.29
C LYS A 50 -3.95 -9.08 9.77
N THR A 51 -3.35 -9.89 8.91
CA THR A 51 -2.19 -10.72 9.23
C THR A 51 -0.86 -10.01 8.98
N TRP A 52 -0.87 -8.88 8.27
CA TRP A 52 0.33 -8.11 7.93
C TRP A 52 0.51 -6.98 8.94
N ASP A 53 1.70 -6.86 9.52
CA ASP A 53 1.96 -5.82 10.52
C ASP A 53 1.88 -4.42 9.91
N VAL A 54 2.56 -4.23 8.76
CA VAL A 54 2.50 -3.01 7.96
C VAL A 54 2.37 -3.39 6.49
N ILE A 55 1.55 -2.64 5.76
CA ILE A 55 1.34 -2.76 4.31
C ILE A 55 1.75 -1.44 3.66
N SER A 56 2.43 -1.53 2.52
CA SER A 56 2.83 -0.36 1.75
C SER A 56 1.72 0.00 0.75
N ALA A 57 1.34 1.27 0.73
CA ALA A 57 0.39 1.84 -0.23
C ALA A 57 0.95 3.13 -0.83
N SER A 58 0.33 3.62 -1.90
CA SER A 58 0.64 4.92 -2.48
C SER A 58 -0.63 5.76 -2.51
N LEU A 59 -0.50 7.05 -2.19
CA LEU A 59 -1.52 8.05 -2.50
C LEU A 59 -1.41 8.42 -3.98
N VAL A 60 -2.46 8.18 -4.75
CA VAL A 60 -2.53 8.49 -6.18
C VAL A 60 -3.61 9.54 -6.45
N ASP A 61 -3.42 10.32 -7.52
CA ASP A 61 -4.42 11.25 -8.04
C ASP A 61 -4.99 10.72 -9.37
N LEU A 62 -6.24 10.29 -9.32
CA LEU A 62 -6.99 9.66 -10.41
C LEU A 62 -7.33 10.60 -11.54
N GLY A 63 -7.41 11.90 -11.23
CA GLY A 63 -7.56 12.92 -12.27
C GLY A 63 -6.30 13.00 -13.13
N ARG A 64 -5.11 12.78 -12.55
CA ARG A 64 -3.86 12.71 -13.30
C ARG A 64 -3.71 11.42 -14.10
N MET A 65 -4.24 10.32 -13.59
CA MET A 65 -4.21 9.02 -14.27
C MET A 65 -5.22 8.96 -15.44
N GLN A 66 -6.28 9.76 -15.41
CA GLN A 66 -7.22 9.90 -16.53
C GLN A 66 -6.68 10.87 -17.58
N GLY A 67 -5.87 10.35 -18.51
CA GLY A 67 -5.33 11.12 -19.64
C GLY A 67 -3.82 11.05 -19.80
N ALA A 68 -3.09 10.50 -18.82
CA ALA A 68 -1.72 10.06 -19.00
C ALA A 68 -1.73 8.68 -19.67
N SER A 69 -0.78 8.40 -20.57
CA SER A 69 -0.44 7.02 -20.90
C SER A 69 -0.08 6.31 -19.60
N ALA A 70 -0.66 5.15 -19.29
CA ALA A 70 -0.23 4.38 -18.11
C ALA A 70 1.12 3.67 -18.35
N ASP A 71 2.03 4.25 -19.14
CA ASP A 71 3.23 3.59 -19.65
C ASP A 71 4.36 3.56 -18.60
N SER A 72 4.24 4.33 -17.51
CA SER A 72 5.25 4.38 -16.45
C SER A 72 4.71 4.45 -15.02
N ASP A 73 5.57 4.10 -14.06
CA ASP A 73 5.31 4.29 -12.63
C ASP A 73 5.11 5.77 -12.27
N ALA A 74 5.81 6.68 -12.96
CA ALA A 74 5.73 8.12 -12.72
C ALA A 74 4.34 8.69 -13.07
N GLU A 75 3.74 8.21 -14.16
CA GLU A 75 2.40 8.64 -14.61
C GLU A 75 1.29 8.07 -13.73
N THR A 76 1.46 6.81 -13.29
CA THR A 76 0.46 6.13 -12.46
C THR A 76 0.63 6.39 -10.96
N MET A 77 1.77 6.93 -10.55
CA MET A 77 2.20 7.07 -9.15
C MET A 77 2.13 5.77 -8.34
N ALA A 78 2.22 4.64 -9.04
CA ALA A 78 1.97 3.30 -8.53
C ALA A 78 3.08 2.38 -9.04
N PHE A 79 3.49 1.37 -8.25
CA PHE A 79 4.59 0.47 -8.65
C PHE A 79 4.11 -0.80 -9.38
N GLY A 80 2.98 -1.39 -9.00
CA GLY A 80 2.42 -2.58 -9.64
C GLY A 80 1.46 -2.30 -10.81
N GLU A 81 0.99 -3.38 -11.45
CA GLU A 81 0.05 -3.36 -12.57
C GLU A 81 -1.40 -3.61 -12.14
N LEU A 82 -1.64 -4.18 -10.96
CA LEU A 82 -2.97 -4.21 -10.33
C LEU A 82 -2.96 -3.32 -9.10
N ALA A 83 -3.90 -2.37 -9.03
CA ALA A 83 -4.09 -1.48 -7.89
C ALA A 83 -5.37 -1.84 -7.15
N LEU A 84 -5.24 -2.16 -5.87
CA LEU A 84 -6.35 -2.34 -4.94
C LEU A 84 -6.60 -0.98 -4.30
N VAL A 85 -7.75 -0.37 -4.61
CA VAL A 85 -8.17 0.91 -4.06
C VAL A 85 -8.69 0.67 -2.65
N LEU A 86 -8.08 1.32 -1.68
CA LEU A 86 -8.28 1.02 -0.27
C LEU A 86 -9.18 2.06 0.40
N ASP A 87 -10.14 1.57 1.18
CA ASP A 87 -10.76 2.35 2.24
C ASP A 87 -9.98 2.10 3.54
N VAL A 88 -9.25 3.14 3.96
CA VAL A 88 -8.28 3.07 5.05
C VAL A 88 -8.75 3.93 6.21
N PRO A 89 -8.99 3.35 7.40
CA PRO A 89 -9.22 4.14 8.60
C PRO A 89 -7.98 4.97 8.94
N ILE A 90 -8.16 6.25 9.31
CA ILE A 90 -7.04 7.16 9.55
C ILE A 90 -6.11 6.66 10.69
N GLN A 91 -6.63 5.88 11.63
CA GLN A 91 -5.84 5.27 12.71
C GLN A 91 -4.84 4.23 12.20
N ASN A 92 -5.06 3.65 11.02
CA ASN A 92 -4.16 2.68 10.41
C ASN A 92 -2.95 3.34 9.74
N ILE A 93 -2.92 4.66 9.52
CA ILE A 93 -1.80 5.32 8.83
C ILE A 93 -0.62 5.49 9.80
N LEU A 94 0.43 4.69 9.62
CA LEU A 94 1.65 4.76 10.42
C LEU A 94 2.56 5.91 10.00
N GLY A 95 2.70 6.13 8.70
CA GLY A 95 3.62 7.13 8.17
C GLY A 95 3.42 7.41 6.69
N THR A 96 3.87 8.58 6.25
CA THR A 96 3.67 9.11 4.89
C THR A 96 4.98 9.66 4.36
N HIS A 97 5.51 9.03 3.31
CA HIS A 97 6.86 9.29 2.80
C HIS A 97 6.83 9.58 1.30
N ALA A 98 7.58 10.58 0.85
CA ALA A 98 7.55 11.04 -0.54
C ALA A 98 8.23 10.10 -1.56
N TYR A 99 8.74 8.94 -1.11
CA TYR A 99 9.44 7.92 -1.88
C TYR A 99 9.43 6.58 -1.11
N ASP A 100 9.82 5.48 -1.77
CA ASP A 100 10.03 4.16 -1.12
C ASP A 100 11.12 4.27 -0.05
N VAL A 101 10.71 4.14 1.21
CA VAL A 101 11.59 4.22 2.39
C VAL A 101 12.14 2.87 2.81
N SER A 102 11.92 1.83 2.00
CA SER A 102 12.52 0.53 2.17
C SER A 102 12.18 -0.07 3.53
N PHE A 103 10.91 0.05 3.91
CA PHE A 103 10.41 -0.36 5.21
C PHE A 103 10.65 -1.87 5.47
N PRO A 104 11.16 -2.25 6.65
CA PRO A 104 11.62 -3.61 6.90
C PRO A 104 10.49 -4.53 7.42
N ASN A 105 9.50 -4.83 6.57
CA ASN A 105 8.27 -5.57 6.93
C ASN A 105 8.47 -6.95 7.60
N HIS A 106 9.65 -7.56 7.49
CA HIS A 106 9.95 -8.89 8.04
C HIS A 106 11.05 -8.86 9.11
N ILE A 107 11.39 -7.69 9.65
CA ILE A 107 12.41 -7.58 10.69
C ILE A 107 12.00 -8.36 11.94
N GLY A 108 12.97 -9.02 12.58
CA GLY A 108 12.70 -9.86 13.75
C GLY A 108 12.04 -11.19 13.41
N THR A 109 12.09 -11.61 12.14
CA THR A 109 11.65 -12.93 11.70
C THR A 109 12.74 -13.68 10.95
N GLN A 110 12.62 -15.00 10.91
CA GLN A 110 13.46 -15.90 10.11
C GLN A 110 12.60 -16.98 9.43
N PRO A 111 13.08 -17.57 8.32
CA PRO A 111 12.45 -18.75 7.75
C PRO A 111 12.42 -19.88 8.78
N GLY A 112 11.22 -20.38 9.08
CA GLY A 112 10.97 -21.54 9.91
C GLY A 112 10.96 -22.84 9.09
N ARG A 113 10.61 -23.95 9.75
CA ARG A 113 10.45 -25.25 9.08
C ARG A 113 9.23 -25.21 8.14
N ASN A 114 9.32 -25.92 7.02
CA ASN A 114 8.24 -26.08 6.03
C ASN A 114 7.70 -24.76 5.45
N GLY A 115 8.56 -23.75 5.28
CA GLY A 115 8.16 -22.45 4.70
C GLY A 115 7.35 -21.56 5.65
N SER A 116 7.24 -21.91 6.94
CA SER A 116 6.68 -21.03 7.95
C SER A 116 7.61 -19.85 8.25
N THR A 117 7.09 -18.76 8.82
CA THR A 117 7.90 -17.66 9.35
C THR A 117 7.96 -17.78 10.87
N GLN A 118 9.18 -17.84 11.44
CA GLN A 118 9.39 -17.84 12.88
C GLN A 118 9.73 -16.43 13.37
N VAL A 119 9.03 -15.97 14.40
CA VAL A 119 9.37 -14.71 15.09
C VAL A 119 10.56 -14.96 16.00
N THR A 120 11.66 -14.24 15.78
CA THR A 120 12.89 -14.31 16.59
C THR A 120 13.09 -13.08 17.47
N ASN A 121 12.48 -11.94 17.12
CA ASN A 121 12.42 -10.75 17.96
C ASN A 121 11.11 -9.99 17.69
N SER A 122 10.14 -10.11 18.60
CA SER A 122 8.83 -9.47 18.49
C SER A 122 8.86 -7.94 18.61
N TYR A 123 9.95 -7.35 19.13
CA TYR A 123 10.09 -5.90 19.32
C TYR A 123 10.77 -5.21 18.13
N ALA A 124 11.45 -5.98 17.27
CA ALA A 124 12.30 -5.44 16.22
C ALA A 124 11.58 -4.48 15.27
N LEU A 125 10.29 -4.74 14.98
CA LEU A 125 9.49 -3.87 14.12
C LEU A 125 9.25 -2.50 14.77
N VAL A 126 8.89 -2.48 16.06
CA VAL A 126 8.66 -1.23 16.79
C VAL A 126 9.96 -0.44 16.92
N ASP A 127 11.06 -1.12 17.23
CA ASP A 127 12.39 -0.49 17.28
C ASP A 127 12.78 0.10 15.93
N ALA A 128 12.53 -0.61 14.83
CA ALA A 128 12.76 -0.11 13.47
C ALA A 128 11.89 1.12 13.17
N ILE A 129 10.61 1.11 13.57
CA ILE A 129 9.69 2.24 13.42
C ILE A 129 10.27 3.51 14.05
N TYR A 130 10.77 3.44 15.27
CA TYR A 130 11.30 4.62 15.97
C TYR A 130 12.72 5.00 15.54
N SER A 131 13.59 4.01 15.30
CA SER A 131 15.00 4.25 14.92
C SER A 131 15.19 4.60 13.44
N GLY A 132 14.20 4.30 12.59
CA GLY A 132 14.25 4.51 11.15
C GLY A 132 15.12 3.51 10.40
N VAL A 133 15.50 2.39 11.02
CA VAL A 133 16.32 1.35 10.35
C VAL A 133 15.55 0.74 9.17
N THR A 134 16.16 0.76 7.98
CA THR A 134 15.53 0.25 6.74
C THR A 134 15.95 -1.19 6.44
N LYS A 135 15.33 -1.81 5.42
CA LYS A 135 15.77 -3.11 4.87
C LYS A 135 17.18 -3.07 4.26
N ASN A 136 17.67 -1.88 3.91
CA ASN A 136 18.96 -1.68 3.30
C ASN A 136 20.02 -1.41 4.38
N PRO A 137 21.05 -2.26 4.54
CA PRO A 137 22.09 -2.07 5.53
C PRO A 137 22.72 -0.67 5.46
N GLY A 138 22.90 -0.03 6.62
CA GLY A 138 23.50 1.30 6.73
C GLY A 138 22.58 2.48 6.35
N LYS A 139 21.39 2.24 5.79
CA LYS A 139 20.41 3.30 5.48
C LYS A 139 19.40 3.47 6.61
N LYS A 140 19.09 4.73 6.93
CA LYS A 140 18.10 5.11 7.94
C LYS A 140 17.19 6.23 7.43
N VAL A 141 15.93 6.19 7.84
CA VAL A 141 14.99 7.31 7.72
C VAL A 141 15.17 8.21 8.94
N ALA A 142 15.66 9.43 8.74
CA ALA A 142 15.83 10.39 9.82
C ALA A 142 14.48 10.70 10.48
N GLY A 143 14.41 10.62 11.81
CA GLY A 143 13.16 10.82 12.56
C GLY A 143 12.23 9.60 12.63
N GLY A 144 12.65 8.44 12.12
CA GLY A 144 11.86 7.20 12.15
C GLY A 144 10.78 7.14 11.07
N PHE A 145 9.96 6.09 11.09
CA PHE A 145 8.91 5.87 10.09
C PHE A 145 7.57 6.51 10.46
N ASN A 146 7.35 6.86 11.74
CA ASN A 146 6.11 7.49 12.22
C ASN A 146 6.07 9.01 11.95
N GLN A 147 6.27 9.37 10.68
CA GLN A 147 6.24 10.73 10.17
C GLN A 147 4.97 10.93 9.34
N LEU A 148 4.27 12.04 9.56
CA LEU A 148 3.01 12.33 8.91
C LEU A 148 3.06 13.69 8.21
N CYS A 149 2.50 13.75 7.02
CA CYS A 149 2.10 14.98 6.34
C CYS A 149 0.69 14.82 5.78
N THR A 150 0.09 15.94 5.39
CA THR A 150 -1.22 15.93 4.73
C THR A 150 -1.12 15.32 3.32
N PRO A 151 -2.23 14.83 2.74
CA PRO A 151 -2.22 14.28 1.38
C PRO A 151 -1.63 15.23 0.33
N MET A 152 -1.98 16.51 0.40
CA MET A 152 -1.48 17.52 -0.55
C MET A 152 0.01 17.80 -0.38
N GLU A 153 0.49 17.86 0.86
CA GLU A 153 1.94 17.96 1.12
C GLU A 153 2.69 16.73 0.62
N LEU A 154 2.13 15.53 0.77
CA LEU A 154 2.75 14.30 0.27
C LEU A 154 2.90 14.34 -1.24
N LEU A 155 1.83 14.65 -1.97
CA LEU A 155 1.85 14.76 -3.44
C LEU A 155 2.85 15.84 -3.89
N GLY A 156 2.83 17.01 -3.25
CA GLY A 156 3.76 18.10 -3.56
C GLY A 156 5.23 17.74 -3.30
N ARG A 157 5.52 17.07 -2.18
CA ARG A 157 6.88 16.59 -1.87
C ARG A 157 7.34 15.52 -2.84
N THR A 158 6.47 14.57 -3.20
CA THR A 158 6.76 13.48 -4.16
C THR A 158 7.18 14.05 -5.51
N ALA A 159 6.41 15.01 -6.02
CA ALA A 159 6.74 15.72 -7.25
C ALA A 159 8.08 16.48 -7.14
N ARG A 160 8.32 17.17 -6.02
CA ARG A 160 9.55 17.94 -5.80
C ARG A 160 10.81 17.07 -5.74
N VAL A 161 10.74 15.88 -5.16
CA VAL A 161 11.87 14.94 -5.10
C VAL A 161 11.97 14.07 -6.35
N MET A 162 11.11 14.30 -7.35
CA MET A 162 11.07 13.57 -8.62
C MET A 162 10.97 12.05 -8.42
N SER A 163 10.26 11.62 -7.37
CA SER A 163 10.00 10.20 -7.14
C SER A 163 8.83 9.74 -7.99
N ASN A 164 8.93 8.53 -8.53
CA ASN A 164 7.86 7.92 -9.33
C ASN A 164 6.62 7.64 -8.48
N HIS A 165 6.77 7.39 -7.18
CA HIS A 165 5.65 7.13 -6.28
C HIS A 165 6.00 7.55 -4.84
N ASN A 166 4.97 7.67 -4.01
CA ASN A 166 5.11 7.82 -2.55
C ASN A 166 4.84 6.50 -1.84
N GLU A 167 5.25 6.42 -0.58
CA GLU A 167 4.97 5.29 0.30
C GLU A 167 4.22 5.76 1.54
N VAL A 168 2.98 5.28 1.67
CA VAL A 168 2.15 5.39 2.87
C VAL A 168 2.16 4.04 3.56
N LEU A 169 2.67 4.02 4.79
CA LEU A 169 2.75 2.83 5.62
C LEU A 169 1.45 2.68 6.40
N LEU A 170 0.78 1.55 6.22
CA LEU A 170 -0.52 1.27 6.82
C LEU A 170 -0.43 0.05 7.74
N VAL A 171 -0.85 0.18 8.99
CA VAL A 171 -0.93 -0.94 9.94
C VAL A 171 -2.13 -1.80 9.58
N GLY A 172 -1.87 -3.08 9.29
CA GLY A 172 -2.93 -4.06 8.99
C GLY A 172 -3.52 -4.70 10.25
N ARG A 173 -2.71 -4.83 11.30
CA ARG A 173 -3.10 -5.43 12.59
C ARG A 173 -4.26 -4.67 13.24
N PRO A 174 -5.35 -5.36 13.63
CA PRO A 174 -6.49 -4.73 14.27
C PRO A 174 -6.23 -4.41 15.76
N HIS A 175 -7.04 -3.53 16.32
CA HIS A 175 -7.10 -3.24 17.76
C HIS A 175 -5.83 -2.56 18.35
N ILE A 176 -5.05 -1.87 17.53
CA ILE A 176 -3.89 -1.09 17.98
C ILE A 176 -4.28 0.38 18.09
N ASN A 177 -3.97 1.02 19.21
CA ASN A 177 -4.09 2.47 19.34
C ASN A 177 -2.74 3.12 19.05
N ILE A 178 -2.54 3.62 17.81
CA ILE A 178 -1.29 4.28 17.40
C ILE A 178 -1.28 5.74 17.87
N TYR A 179 -2.41 6.43 17.72
CA TYR A 179 -2.54 7.85 18.06
C TYR A 179 -3.63 8.05 19.11
N GLN A 180 -3.21 8.60 20.26
CA GLN A 180 -4.11 8.94 21.35
C GLN A 180 -5.20 9.92 20.90
N GLY A 181 -6.43 9.70 21.35
CA GLY A 181 -7.59 10.51 20.97
C GLY A 181 -8.32 10.05 19.71
N LEU A 182 -7.83 9.01 19.04
CA LEU A 182 -8.55 8.26 18.01
C LEU A 182 -8.96 6.88 18.54
N GLY A 183 -9.82 6.18 17.78
CA GLY A 183 -10.16 4.78 18.03
C GLY A 183 -8.95 3.84 17.87
N VAL A 184 -9.19 2.53 17.81
CA VAL A 184 -8.14 1.56 17.45
C VAL A 184 -8.11 1.34 15.94
N THR A 185 -7.01 0.77 15.42
CA THR A 185 -6.94 0.31 14.04
C THR A 185 -8.10 -0.63 13.74
N SER A 186 -8.66 -0.49 12.55
CA SER A 186 -9.81 -1.27 12.10
C SER A 186 -9.55 -1.82 10.69
N PRO A 187 -10.41 -2.71 10.17
CA PRO A 187 -10.09 -3.42 8.94
C PRO A 187 -9.92 -2.50 7.73
N ILE A 188 -8.85 -2.73 6.95
CA ILE A 188 -8.61 -2.08 5.66
C ILE A 188 -9.38 -2.85 4.59
N LYS A 189 -10.24 -2.14 3.85
CA LYS A 189 -11.12 -2.75 2.83
C LYS A 189 -10.68 -2.38 1.43
N VAL A 190 -11.00 -3.25 0.48
CA VAL A 190 -10.83 -2.97 -0.95
C VAL A 190 -12.16 -2.48 -1.49
N ARG A 191 -12.19 -1.25 -2.01
CA ARG A 191 -13.38 -0.65 -2.61
C ARG A 191 -13.48 -0.99 -4.09
N GLU A 192 -12.35 -0.92 -4.79
CA GLU A 192 -12.25 -1.12 -6.24
C GLU A 192 -10.94 -1.83 -6.58
N VAL A 193 -10.89 -2.45 -7.75
CA VAL A 193 -9.66 -3.00 -8.32
C VAL A 193 -9.45 -2.39 -9.69
N TRP A 194 -8.26 -1.83 -9.91
CA TRP A 194 -7.87 -1.23 -11.17
C TRP A 194 -6.74 -1.99 -11.83
N VAL A 195 -6.83 -2.10 -13.15
CA VAL A 195 -5.75 -2.59 -14.01
C VAL A 195 -5.00 -1.38 -14.54
N LEU A 196 -3.75 -1.23 -14.14
CA LEU A 196 -2.84 -0.19 -14.63
C LEU A 196 -2.09 -0.77 -15.82
N SER A 197 -2.48 -0.35 -17.03
CA SER A 197 -2.04 -0.92 -18.30
C SER A 197 -0.61 -0.51 -18.69
N LYS A 198 0.39 -0.87 -17.87
CA LYS A 198 1.82 -0.57 -18.08
C LYS A 198 2.50 -1.45 -19.14
N THR A 199 1.73 -1.99 -20.07
CA THR A 199 2.22 -2.96 -21.06
C THR A 199 1.38 -2.88 -22.32
N GLN A 200 1.98 -3.09 -23.49
CA GLN A 200 1.24 -3.20 -24.75
C GLN A 200 0.83 -4.65 -25.08
N ASP A 201 1.32 -5.64 -24.32
CA ASP A 201 0.99 -7.06 -24.52
C ASP A 201 -0.47 -7.35 -24.15
N LEU A 202 -1.30 -7.65 -25.16
CA LEU A 202 -2.72 -7.95 -25.01
C LEU A 202 -2.99 -9.20 -24.15
N ASN A 203 -2.13 -10.22 -24.23
CA ASN A 203 -2.28 -11.43 -23.41
C ASN A 203 -2.03 -11.11 -21.94
N ARG A 204 -0.99 -10.29 -21.67
CA ARG A 204 -0.72 -9.80 -20.32
C ARG A 204 -1.85 -8.93 -19.79
N LYS A 205 -2.43 -8.04 -20.62
CA LYS A 205 -3.61 -7.24 -20.23
C LYS A 205 -4.80 -8.14 -19.86
N ALA A 206 -5.13 -9.11 -20.72
CA ALA A 206 -6.22 -10.05 -20.47
C ALA A 206 -6.01 -10.85 -19.18
N PHE A 207 -4.77 -11.29 -18.93
CA PHE A 207 -4.40 -11.95 -17.67
C PHE A 207 -4.61 -11.04 -16.46
N LEU A 208 -4.14 -9.78 -16.51
CA LEU A 208 -4.33 -8.83 -15.41
C LEU A 208 -5.82 -8.58 -15.13
N VAL A 209 -6.64 -8.41 -16.18
CA VAL A 209 -8.11 -8.27 -16.05
C VAL A 209 -8.72 -9.49 -15.37
N SER A 210 -8.34 -10.71 -15.79
CA SER A 210 -8.81 -11.95 -15.16
C SER A 210 -8.44 -12.02 -13.67
N LYS A 211 -7.21 -11.64 -13.30
CA LYS A 211 -6.79 -11.58 -11.89
C LYS A 211 -7.50 -10.49 -11.10
N ALA A 212 -7.79 -9.34 -11.72
CA ALA A 212 -8.60 -8.31 -11.09
C ALA A 212 -10.02 -8.80 -10.78
N GLN A 213 -10.67 -9.48 -11.74
CA GLN A 213 -11.99 -10.09 -11.57
C GLN A 213 -11.99 -11.15 -10.45
N GLN A 214 -10.94 -11.98 -10.39
CA GLN A 214 -10.76 -12.95 -9.30
C GLN A 214 -10.71 -12.26 -7.93
N ILE A 215 -9.90 -11.20 -7.78
CA ILE A 215 -9.80 -10.43 -6.53
C ILE A 215 -11.15 -9.78 -6.19
N MET A 216 -11.84 -9.19 -7.16
CA MET A 216 -13.16 -8.59 -6.95
C MET A 216 -14.18 -9.62 -6.46
N ALA A 217 -14.23 -10.81 -7.08
CA ALA A 217 -15.13 -11.89 -6.68
C ALA A 217 -14.87 -12.35 -5.24
N ILE A 218 -13.60 -12.54 -4.87
CA ILE A 218 -13.20 -12.92 -3.51
C ILE A 218 -13.60 -11.87 -2.48
N ASN A 219 -13.52 -10.59 -2.84
CA ASN A 219 -13.90 -9.46 -1.97
C ASN A 219 -15.37 -9.06 -2.10
N LYS A 220 -16.18 -9.78 -2.89
CA LYS A 220 -17.60 -9.48 -3.16
C LYS A 220 -17.82 -8.05 -3.70
N ILE A 221 -16.89 -7.56 -4.51
CA ILE A 221 -16.98 -6.25 -5.17
C ILE A 221 -17.77 -6.44 -6.47
N ALA A 222 -18.86 -5.69 -6.62
CA ALA A 222 -19.70 -5.73 -7.82
C ALA A 222 -19.08 -4.97 -9.01
N GLY A 223 -19.53 -5.30 -10.22
CA GLY A 223 -19.12 -4.63 -11.45
C GLY A 223 -17.88 -5.22 -12.10
N SER A 224 -17.18 -4.40 -12.89
CA SER A 224 -15.97 -4.78 -13.63
C SER A 224 -14.76 -3.99 -13.14
N PRO A 225 -13.53 -4.55 -13.25
CA PRO A 225 -12.34 -3.80 -12.88
C PRO A 225 -12.19 -2.58 -13.77
N LYS A 226 -11.77 -1.45 -13.18
CA LYS A 226 -11.49 -0.24 -13.95
C LYS A 226 -10.17 -0.43 -14.69
N ILE A 227 -10.15 -0.13 -15.98
CA ILE A 227 -8.92 -0.19 -16.78
C ILE A 227 -8.40 1.23 -16.94
N ILE A 228 -7.17 1.46 -16.50
CA ILE A 228 -6.43 2.71 -16.73
C ILE A 228 -5.43 2.41 -17.83
N LEU A 229 -5.69 2.99 -19.01
CA LEU A 229 -4.87 2.85 -20.22
C LEU A 229 -3.69 3.81 -20.20
#